data_AF-A0A2E0SFL7-F1
#
_entry.id   AF-A0A2E0SFL7-F1
#
_cell.length_a   1.000
_cell.length_b   1.000
_cell.length_c   1.000
_cell.angle_alpha   90.00
_cell.angle_beta   90.00
_cell.angle_gamma   90.00
#
_symmetry.space_group_name_H-M   'P 1'
#
loop_
_entity.id
_entity.type
_entity.pdbx_description
1 polymer ?
#
loop_
_entity_poly.entity_id
_entity_poly.type
_entity_poly.pdbx_seq_one_letter_code
_entity_poly.pdbx_strand_id
1 'polypeptide(L)'
;MKYTLVGKKVVLGKKKLVYKKEGSRKLYCKCKGRMMNVVKYKKMKMKKMKMKKGGDPSKMSGGKKRKSTKTRKTRKTRKTRKSKK
;
A
#
# COMPACT_ATOMS: atom_id res chain seq x y z
N MET A 1 14.14 13.26 4.69
CA MET A 1 13.46 12.58 5.81
C MET A 1 14.30 11.38 6.25
N LYS A 2 14.97 11.45 7.40
CA LYS A 2 15.82 10.37 7.93
C LYS A 2 15.03 9.42 8.83
N TYR A 3 15.32 8.12 8.72
CA TYR A 3 14.83 7.09 9.63
C TYR A 3 16.02 6.36 10.22
N THR A 4 16.07 6.26 11.54
CA THR A 4 17.12 5.51 12.25
C THR A 4 16.56 4.17 12.70
N LEU A 5 17.36 3.12 12.56
CA LEU A 5 17.00 1.79 13.06
C LEU A 5 17.06 1.83 14.59
N VAL A 6 15.96 1.43 15.24
CA VAL A 6 15.90 1.31 16.70
C VAL A 6 16.24 -0.11 17.13
N GLY A 7 15.81 -1.11 16.35
CA GLY A 7 16.08 -2.51 16.64
C GLY A 7 14.94 -3.42 16.20
N LYS A 8 14.94 -4.66 16.70
CA LYS A 8 13.90 -5.66 16.45
C LYS A 8 12.85 -5.63 17.56
N LYS A 9 11.57 -5.55 17.22
CA LYS A 9 10.45 -5.71 18.16
C LYS A 9 9.43 -6.71 17.62
N VAL A 10 8.71 -7.38 18.51
CA VAL A 10 7.60 -8.25 18.15
C VAL A 10 6.38 -7.40 17.82
N VAL A 11 5.88 -7.52 16.59
CA VAL A 11 4.68 -6.82 16.12
C VAL A 11 3.73 -7.85 15.52
N LEU A 12 2.57 -8.06 16.15
CA LEU A 12 1.60 -9.11 15.79
C LEU A 12 2.22 -10.52 15.76
N GLY A 13 2.95 -10.88 16.81
CA GLY A 13 3.61 -12.18 16.95
C GLY A 13 4.84 -12.39 16.06
N LYS A 14 5.20 -11.43 15.19
CA LYS A 14 6.38 -11.55 14.31
C LYS A 14 7.47 -10.55 14.69
N LYS A 15 8.72 -11.02 14.81
CA LYS A 15 9.89 -10.13 14.98
C LYS A 15 10.07 -9.27 13.73
N LYS A 16 10.14 -7.95 13.91
CA LYS A 16 10.28 -6.96 12.84
C LYS A 16 11.28 -5.88 13.21
N LEU A 17 12.00 -5.39 12.21
CA LEU A 17 12.81 -4.18 12.33
C LEU A 17 11.91 -2.96 12.48
N VAL A 18 12.23 -2.14 13.47
CA VAL A 18 11.51 -0.93 13.83
C VAL A 18 12.45 0.26 13.73
N TYR A 19 11.92 1.34 13.20
CA TYR A 19 12.63 2.57 12.91
C TYR A 19 11.97 3.75 13.62
N LYS A 20 12.76 4.78 13.94
CA LYS A 20 12.28 6.07 14.42
C LYS A 20 12.47 7.10 13.31
N LYS A 21 11.47 7.94 13.10
CA LYS A 21 11.56 9.08 12.19
C LYS A 21 12.09 10.28 12.96
N GLU A 22 13.04 10.99 12.37
CA GLU A 22 13.51 12.26 12.92
C GLU A 22 12.34 13.26 13.11
N GLY A 23 12.34 13.97 14.25
CA GLY A 23 11.25 14.87 14.65
C GLY A 23 9.95 14.17 15.10
N SER A 24 9.92 12.84 15.21
CA SER A 24 8.74 12.09 15.66
C SER A 24 9.08 11.04 16.71
N ARG A 25 8.32 11.04 17.81
CA ARG A 25 8.39 10.00 18.86
C ARG A 25 7.80 8.65 18.44
N LYS A 26 7.14 8.60 17.27
CA LYS A 26 6.47 7.39 16.77
C LYS A 26 7.44 6.38 16.16
N LEU A 27 7.08 5.10 16.31
CA LEU A 27 7.78 3.97 15.71
C LEU A 27 7.18 3.55 14.37
N TYR A 28 8.06 3.12 13.47
CA TYR A 28 7.73 2.74 12.09
C TYR A 28 8.31 1.37 11.75
N CYS A 29 7.71 0.69 10.78
CA CYS A 29 8.19 -0.56 10.23
C CYS A 29 8.06 -0.54 8.70
N LYS A 30 8.97 -1.22 8.00
CA LYS A 30 8.90 -1.38 6.55
C LYS A 30 7.84 -2.43 6.21
N CYS A 31 6.87 -2.07 5.37
CA CYS A 31 5.85 -2.99 4.87
C CYS A 31 5.50 -2.63 3.44
N LYS A 32 5.60 -3.62 2.52
CA LYS A 32 5.37 -3.44 1.08
C LYS A 32 6.18 -2.27 0.48
N GLY A 33 7.48 -2.22 0.80
CA GLY A 33 8.38 -1.17 0.31
C GLY A 33 8.22 0.21 0.96
N ARG A 34 7.17 0.43 1.77
CA ARG A 34 6.90 1.73 2.40
C ARG A 34 7.14 1.70 3.90
N MET A 35 7.60 2.83 4.43
CA MET A 35 7.73 3.04 5.86
C MET A 35 6.35 3.38 6.45
N MET A 36 5.88 2.58 7.39
CA MET A 36 4.55 2.73 7.97
C MET A 36 4.62 2.71 9.49
N ASN A 37 3.86 3.61 10.11
CA ASN A 37 3.72 3.63 11.55
C ASN A 37 3.23 2.26 12.07
N VAL A 38 3.81 1.78 13.17
CA VAL A 38 3.52 0.45 13.74
C VAL A 38 2.03 0.30 14.10
N VAL A 39 1.39 1.34 14.63
CA VAL A 39 -0.05 1.31 14.96
C VAL A 39 -0.90 1.16 13.71
N LYS A 40 -0.56 1.89 12.64
CA LYS A 40 -1.25 1.78 11.34
C LYS A 40 -1.05 0.39 10.73
N TYR A 41 0.16 -0.17 10.85
CA TYR A 41 0.45 -1.55 10.43
C TYR A 41 -0.42 -2.57 11.18
N LYS A 42 -0.53 -2.45 12.52
CA LYS A 42 -1.38 -3.32 13.34
C LYS A 42 -2.85 -3.27 12.87
N LYS A 43 -3.43 -2.06 12.74
CA LYS A 43 -4.81 -1.86 12.29
C LYS A 43 -5.08 -2.50 10.91
N MET A 44 -4.21 -2.25 9.94
CA MET A 44 -4.33 -2.81 8.58
C MET A 44 -4.29 -4.33 8.56
N LYS A 45 -3.40 -4.94 9.35
CA LYS A 45 -3.27 -6.40 9.41
C LYS A 45 -4.45 -7.05 10.13
N MET A 46 -4.91 -6.47 11.23
CA MET A 46 -6.11 -6.94 11.93
C MET A 46 -7.35 -6.87 11.02
N LYS A 47 -7.54 -5.76 10.29
CA LYS A 47 -8.63 -5.64 9.31
C LYS A 47 -8.57 -6.74 8.26
N LYS A 48 -7.38 -7.03 7.72
CA LYS A 48 -7.18 -8.12 6.75
C LYS A 48 -7.52 -9.51 7.33
N MET A 49 -7.20 -9.74 8.60
CA MET A 49 -7.55 -11.00 9.27
C MET A 49 -9.06 -11.14 9.44
N LYS A 50 -9.75 -10.07 9.84
CA LYS A 50 -11.22 -10.05 9.94
C LYS A 50 -11.92 -10.30 8.60
N MET A 51 -11.45 -9.67 7.52
CA MET A 51 -12.04 -9.88 6.18
C MET A 51 -11.87 -11.31 5.67
N LYS A 52 -10.77 -12.00 6.01
CA LYS A 52 -10.58 -13.41 5.65
C LYS A 52 -11.50 -14.37 6.40
N LYS A 53 -12.07 -13.95 7.53
CA LYS A 53 -12.95 -14.77 8.39
C LYS A 53 -14.44 -14.68 8.02
N GLY A 54 -14.78 -14.21 6.80
CA GLY A 54 -16.16 -14.28 6.27
C GLY A 54 -16.94 -12.96 6.32
N GLY A 55 -16.28 -11.81 6.29
CA GLY A 55 -16.95 -10.51 6.21
C GLY A 55 -17.05 -10.01 4.77
N ASP A 56 -18.26 -9.97 4.21
CA ASP A 56 -18.56 -9.38 2.91
C ASP A 56 -18.02 -7.93 2.84
N PRO A 57 -17.07 -7.61 1.93
CA PRO A 57 -16.53 -6.27 1.77
C PRO A 57 -17.59 -5.22 1.37
N SER A 58 -18.79 -5.63 0.94
CA SER A 58 -19.89 -4.75 0.54
C SER A 58 -20.47 -3.90 1.69
N LYS A 59 -20.35 -4.35 2.95
CA LYS A 59 -20.94 -3.66 4.12
C LYS A 59 -20.07 -2.57 4.75
N MET A 60 -18.90 -2.26 4.20
CA MET A 60 -18.13 -1.08 4.63
C MET A 60 -18.50 0.15 3.80
N SER A 61 -19.72 0.64 3.98
CA SER A 61 -20.15 1.97 3.53
C SER A 61 -19.36 3.04 4.26
N GLY A 62 -18.32 3.57 3.60
CA GLY A 62 -17.51 4.67 4.13
C GLY A 62 -16.40 5.14 3.20
N GLY A 63 -16.60 5.03 1.88
CA GLY A 63 -15.58 5.37 0.88
C GLY A 63 -16.17 6.03 -0.35
N LYS A 64 -16.21 7.36 -0.33
CA LYS A 64 -16.51 8.27 -1.45
C LYS A 64 -15.97 7.70 -2.78
N LYS A 65 -16.89 7.39 -3.70
CA LYS A 65 -16.66 6.87 -5.06
C LYS A 65 -15.69 7.81 -5.80
N ARG A 66 -14.43 7.40 -5.96
CA ARG A 66 -13.47 8.12 -6.84
C ARG A 66 -13.97 7.94 -8.28
N LYS A 67 -14.49 9.01 -8.90
CA LYS A 67 -14.75 9.05 -10.35
C LYS A 67 -13.42 8.78 -11.06
N SER A 68 -13.28 7.63 -11.69
CA SER A 68 -12.16 7.35 -12.60
C SER A 68 -12.38 8.16 -13.87
N THR A 69 -11.64 9.25 -14.06
CA THR A 69 -11.57 9.93 -15.35
C THR A 69 -10.79 9.05 -16.32
N LYS A 70 -11.54 8.39 -17.20
CA LYS A 70 -11.08 7.62 -18.34
C LYS A 70 -10.51 8.59 -19.38
N THR A 71 -9.20 8.58 -19.61
CA THR A 71 -8.64 9.06 -20.88
C THR A 71 -7.75 7.97 -21.46
N ARG A 72 -8.39 7.13 -22.27
CA ARG A 72 -7.76 6.14 -23.14
C ARG A 72 -7.22 6.89 -24.36
N LYS A 73 -5.95 7.30 -24.37
CA LYS A 73 -5.29 7.73 -25.62
C LYS A 73 -4.72 6.50 -26.29
N THR A 74 -5.47 5.96 -27.26
CA THR A 74 -4.97 4.93 -28.16
C THR A 74 -3.86 5.51 -29.03
N ARG A 75 -2.68 4.88 -28.98
CA ARG A 75 -1.55 5.20 -29.85
C ARG A 75 -1.92 4.72 -31.27
N LYS A 76 -2.20 5.64 -32.19
CA LYS A 76 -2.39 5.33 -33.62
C LYS A 76 -1.10 4.68 -34.13
N THR A 77 -1.16 3.40 -34.46
CA THR A 77 -0.10 2.70 -35.18
C THR A 77 -0.09 3.21 -36.62
N ARG A 78 1.03 3.80 -37.04
CA ARG A 78 1.27 4.23 -38.41
C ARG A 78 1.42 2.98 -39.28
N LYS A 79 0.41 2.67 -40.10
CA LYS A 79 0.51 1.66 -41.17
C LYS A 79 1.59 2.11 -42.15
N THR A 80 2.77 1.50 -42.13
CA THR A 80 3.69 1.58 -43.27
C THR A 80 3.16 0.63 -44.33
N ARG A 81 2.76 1.19 -45.48
CA ARG A 81 2.36 0.41 -46.65
C ARG A 81 3.60 -0.34 -47.15
N LYS A 82 3.48 -1.65 -47.19
CA LYS A 82 4.35 -2.58 -47.91
C LYS A 82 4.06 -2.39 -49.40
N SER A 83 4.92 -1.69 -50.14
CA SER A 83 4.91 -1.74 -51.61
C SER A 83 6.01 -2.70 -52.06
N LYS A 84 5.57 -3.83 -52.59
CA LYS A 84 6.37 -4.71 -53.45
C LYS A 84 6.67 -3.95 -54.76
N LYS A 85 7.94 -3.89 -55.18
CA LYS A 85 8.38 -4.32 -56.50
C LYS A 85 9.90 -4.42 -56.50
#